data_AF-A0A142Y784-F1
#
_entry.id   AF-A0A142Y784-F1
#
_cell.length_a   1.000
_cell.length_b   1.000
_cell.length_c   1.000
_cell.angle_alpha   90.00
_cell.angle_beta   90.00
_cell.angle_gamma   90.00
#
_symmetry.space_group_name_H-M   'P 1'
#
loop_
_entity.id
_entity.type
_entity.pdbx_description
1 polymer ?
#
loop_
_entity_poly.entity_id
_entity_poly.type
_entity_poly.pdbx_seq_one_letter_code
_entity_poly.pdbx_strand_id
1 'polypeptide(L)'
;MSKRSTESNVSNTGSEFDTETLLRNVGRFPSQVLPVAILRELQSRGSAIHDSVVASIRDALQENESPIGGLSNTAFFAFALLPPIVIKEDQPLIETLIRASLKRLDEVIGDLFGEAMSRLIANFFHRRSAYEVFVWIDRLMSEPDLEELNCQPLLRAVTIANAMGWLDRTEAVPFLVEQLKKRAGKKDDTVSAFVVSELFDMPERRSEEVDSIVRSSFARQQIDESYINLAFWDNEDVLYGVLSKESSWEDCAEELQNWYYDFISYDFDPVNATYLPNPRSSSNSKISESEARTFVEKLRTASRSSYPREAVDTLDREFPVAYQAIIDLISHELSQTHLDSDLECGRSVYLGLVLLVSNSMPLPQEVLHAFLDLPDSRLEQIVGQQFGLVVKCIAQSPIQDVGIIEQWIWDPDRRDANRRDMVGYYSNACFRNTLDREVAIEALAKGLRKALTQTPSLVAPFAENLTRLSPTEHALLLEEAFEEVDVEWMIAKDDLRHMMTDVRIAKEIFEDYFQIRQSILEIVSFGGMFDIAAILEKPSDPPISHETGQRPSGLEATPPSFSVTGTIRNEERTSRNSSCPCGSGKKFKKCCMRK
;
A
#
# COMPACT_ATOMS: atom_id res chain seq x y z
N MET A 1 35.08 -2.12 2.18
CA MET A 1 33.80 -2.75 1.80
C MET A 1 33.86 -3.08 0.32
N SER A 2 34.18 -4.34 0.01
CA SER A 2 34.19 -4.86 -1.36
C SER A 2 32.74 -5.11 -1.75
N LYS A 3 32.20 -4.38 -2.74
CA LYS A 3 30.92 -4.73 -3.35
C LYS A 3 31.08 -6.15 -3.91
N ARG A 4 30.50 -7.15 -3.24
CA ARG A 4 30.28 -8.46 -3.85
C ARG A 4 29.28 -8.22 -4.98
N SER A 5 29.78 -8.12 -6.21
CA SER A 5 28.97 -8.36 -7.39
C SER A 5 28.62 -9.86 -7.37
N THR A 6 27.49 -10.18 -6.77
CA THR A 6 26.82 -11.47 -6.93
C THR A 6 26.37 -11.56 -8.38
N GLU A 7 27.27 -12.02 -9.25
CA GLU A 7 26.97 -12.46 -10.60
C GLU A 7 26.17 -13.77 -10.54
N SER A 8 24.90 -13.71 -10.15
CA SER A 8 23.92 -14.72 -10.56
C SER A 8 23.30 -14.24 -11.87
N ASN A 9 24.05 -14.40 -12.96
CA ASN A 9 23.60 -14.16 -14.34
C ASN A 9 22.61 -15.26 -14.78
N VAL A 10 21.43 -15.32 -14.16
CA VAL A 10 20.24 -15.83 -14.84
C VAL A 10 19.47 -14.58 -15.26
N SER A 11 19.87 -14.00 -16.39
CA SER A 11 19.10 -12.93 -17.01
C SER A 11 17.84 -13.53 -17.59
N ASN A 12 16.80 -13.74 -16.77
CA ASN A 12 15.45 -13.93 -17.29
C ASN A 12 15.11 -12.66 -18.06
N THR A 13 15.26 -12.72 -19.38
CA THR A 13 14.92 -11.59 -20.23
C THR A 13 13.40 -11.48 -20.26
N GLY A 14 12.85 -10.28 -20.07
CA GLY A 14 11.39 -10.06 -20.07
C GLY A 14 10.66 -10.57 -21.33
N SER A 15 11.41 -10.84 -22.40
CA SER A 15 10.91 -11.41 -23.66
C SER A 15 10.32 -12.82 -23.56
N GLU A 16 10.57 -13.55 -22.48
CA GLU A 16 10.00 -14.89 -22.27
C GLU A 16 8.53 -14.86 -21.83
N PHE A 17 8.06 -13.73 -21.29
CA PHE A 17 6.70 -13.58 -20.78
C PHE A 17 5.82 -12.84 -21.80
N ASP A 18 4.67 -13.42 -22.12
CA ASP A 18 3.65 -12.71 -22.91
C ASP A 18 3.00 -11.57 -22.11
N THR A 19 2.25 -10.71 -22.80
CA THR A 19 1.64 -9.51 -22.20
C THR A 19 0.67 -9.87 -21.08
N GLU A 20 -0.15 -10.91 -21.27
CA GLU A 20 -1.12 -11.37 -20.28
C GLU A 20 -0.45 -11.87 -19.01
N THR A 21 0.65 -12.62 -19.15
CA THR A 21 1.42 -13.11 -18.02
C THR A 21 2.08 -11.96 -17.26
N LEU A 22 2.63 -10.96 -17.96
CA LEU A 22 3.20 -9.78 -17.30
C LEU A 22 2.13 -8.95 -16.57
N LEU A 23 0.97 -8.72 -17.18
CA LEU A 23 -0.15 -8.04 -16.52
C LEU A 23 -0.66 -8.82 -15.31
N ARG A 24 -0.82 -10.14 -15.42
CA ARG A 24 -1.17 -10.95 -14.25
C ARG A 24 -0.10 -10.84 -13.16
N ASN A 25 1.18 -10.93 -13.53
CA ASN A 25 2.27 -10.89 -12.56
C ASN A 25 2.40 -9.52 -11.88
N VAL A 26 2.16 -8.41 -12.58
CA VAL A 26 2.23 -7.06 -11.98
C VAL A 26 1.24 -6.91 -10.81
N GLY A 27 0.07 -7.55 -10.92
CA GLY A 27 -0.94 -7.55 -9.87
C GLY A 27 -0.65 -8.46 -8.67
N ARG A 28 0.33 -9.36 -8.78
CA ARG A 28 0.66 -10.37 -7.75
C ARG A 28 1.79 -9.96 -6.81
N PHE A 29 2.41 -8.80 -7.03
CA PHE A 29 3.37 -8.25 -6.09
C PHE A 29 2.65 -7.78 -4.80
N PRO A 30 3.31 -7.90 -3.64
CA PRO A 30 2.79 -7.33 -2.40
C PRO A 30 2.49 -5.84 -2.58
N SER A 31 1.45 -5.32 -1.92
CA SER A 31 0.99 -3.93 -2.09
C SER A 31 2.03 -2.85 -1.76
N GLN A 32 3.06 -3.19 -0.98
CA GLN A 32 4.17 -2.29 -0.65
C GLN A 32 5.32 -2.33 -1.66
N VAL A 33 5.27 -3.23 -2.66
CA VAL A 33 6.34 -3.45 -3.64
C VAL A 33 5.91 -2.92 -5.01
N LEU A 34 6.71 -2.03 -5.58
CA LEU A 34 6.54 -1.60 -6.97
C LEU A 34 7.30 -2.53 -7.93
N PRO A 35 6.62 -3.22 -8.87
CA PRO A 35 7.25 -4.11 -9.85
C PRO A 35 7.86 -3.34 -11.04
N VAL A 36 8.97 -2.64 -10.80
CA VAL A 36 9.61 -1.71 -11.74
C VAL A 36 9.96 -2.35 -13.08
N ALA A 37 10.53 -3.56 -13.07
CA ALA A 37 10.94 -4.22 -14.33
C ALA A 37 9.75 -4.60 -15.21
N ILE A 38 8.67 -5.13 -14.61
CA ILE A 38 7.45 -5.48 -15.35
C ILE A 38 6.80 -4.25 -15.95
N LEU A 39 6.66 -3.17 -15.17
CA LEU A 39 6.08 -1.92 -15.66
C LEU A 39 6.86 -1.35 -16.84
N ARG A 40 8.20 -1.29 -16.74
CA ARG A 40 9.04 -0.80 -17.84
C ARG A 40 9.02 -1.70 -19.07
N GLU A 41 8.99 -3.02 -18.88
CA GLU A 41 8.84 -3.97 -19.99
C GLU A 41 7.48 -3.80 -20.69
N LEU A 42 6.38 -3.77 -19.94
CA LEU A 42 5.03 -3.51 -20.48
C LEU A 42 4.99 -2.18 -21.22
N GLN A 43 5.53 -1.11 -20.63
CA GLN A 43 5.59 0.20 -21.25
C GLN A 43 6.43 0.19 -22.53
N SER A 44 7.54 -0.54 -22.57
CA SER A 44 8.40 -0.65 -23.76
C SER A 44 7.71 -1.31 -24.96
N ARG A 45 6.67 -2.11 -24.71
CA ARG A 45 5.82 -2.72 -25.76
C ARG A 45 4.85 -1.72 -26.40
N GLY A 46 4.67 -0.53 -25.81
CA GLY A 46 3.88 0.55 -26.38
C GLY A 46 2.44 0.13 -26.70
N SER A 47 1.94 0.47 -27.89
CA SER A 47 0.56 0.17 -28.27
C SER A 47 0.24 -1.32 -28.41
N ALA A 48 1.23 -2.22 -28.38
CA ALA A 48 0.98 -3.65 -28.47
C ALA A 48 0.29 -4.24 -27.22
N ILE A 49 0.31 -3.54 -26.08
CA ILE A 49 -0.37 -3.97 -24.84
C ILE A 49 -1.75 -3.33 -24.67
N HIS A 50 -2.17 -2.48 -25.60
CA HIS A 50 -3.36 -1.64 -25.48
C HIS A 50 -4.62 -2.44 -25.14
N ASP A 51 -4.95 -3.45 -25.96
CA ASP A 51 -6.20 -4.19 -25.81
C ASP A 51 -6.27 -4.96 -24.49
N SER A 52 -5.14 -5.53 -24.04
CA SER A 52 -5.02 -6.24 -22.76
C SER A 52 -5.17 -5.30 -21.56
N VAL A 53 -4.57 -4.11 -21.63
CA VAL A 53 -4.70 -3.06 -20.60
C VAL A 53 -6.15 -2.59 -20.51
N VAL A 54 -6.78 -2.27 -21.65
CA VAL A 54 -8.16 -1.82 -21.72
C VAL A 54 -9.13 -2.90 -21.24
N ALA A 55 -8.90 -4.17 -21.59
CA ALA A 55 -9.69 -5.30 -21.10
C ALA A 55 -9.60 -5.40 -19.57
N SER A 56 -8.39 -5.36 -19.00
CA SER A 56 -8.17 -5.43 -17.56
C SER A 56 -8.93 -4.34 -16.79
N ILE A 57 -8.94 -3.10 -17.31
CA ILE A 57 -9.67 -1.98 -16.70
C ILE A 57 -11.18 -2.17 -16.86
N ARG A 58 -11.66 -2.60 -18.04
CA ARG A 58 -13.09 -2.82 -18.29
C ARG A 58 -13.67 -3.92 -17.42
N ASP A 59 -12.98 -5.04 -17.32
CA ASP A 59 -13.40 -6.18 -16.50
C ASP A 59 -13.51 -5.73 -15.04
N ALA A 60 -12.50 -5.00 -14.55
CA ALA A 60 -12.52 -4.40 -13.23
C ALA A 60 -13.58 -3.29 -13.07
N LEU A 61 -14.12 -2.66 -14.12
CA LEU A 61 -15.22 -1.69 -13.98
C LEU A 61 -16.60 -2.34 -14.05
N GLN A 62 -16.73 -3.49 -14.72
CA GLN A 62 -18.01 -4.19 -14.91
C GLN A 62 -18.44 -4.99 -13.68
N GLU A 63 -17.50 -5.38 -12.83
CA GLU A 63 -17.82 -5.99 -11.54
C GLU A 63 -18.51 -4.96 -10.64
N ASN A 64 -19.83 -5.06 -10.45
CA ASN A 64 -20.55 -4.15 -9.53
C ASN A 64 -20.02 -4.25 -8.10
N GLU A 65 -19.62 -5.47 -7.71
CA GLU A 65 -19.06 -5.82 -6.41
C GLU A 65 -18.00 -6.89 -6.66
N SER A 66 -16.77 -6.61 -6.25
CA SER A 66 -15.67 -7.54 -6.50
C SER A 66 -15.47 -8.46 -5.30
N PRO A 67 -15.47 -9.78 -5.51
CA PRO A 67 -15.20 -10.74 -4.45
C PRO A 67 -13.78 -10.61 -3.93
N ILE A 68 -13.48 -11.30 -2.83
CA ILE A 68 -12.12 -11.39 -2.30
C ILE A 68 -11.18 -11.93 -3.38
N GLY A 69 -10.14 -11.17 -3.70
CA GLY A 69 -9.22 -11.48 -4.80
C GLY A 69 -9.79 -11.24 -6.21
N GLY A 70 -10.96 -10.61 -6.34
CA GLY A 70 -11.55 -10.21 -7.63
C GLY A 70 -10.91 -8.94 -8.20
N LEU A 71 -10.62 -7.96 -7.34
CA LEU A 71 -9.83 -6.78 -7.74
C LEU A 71 -8.36 -7.09 -7.57
N SER A 72 -7.74 -7.57 -8.64
CA SER A 72 -6.29 -7.61 -8.72
C SER A 72 -5.73 -6.19 -8.86
N ASN A 73 -4.57 -5.93 -8.26
CA ASN A 73 -3.79 -4.70 -8.50
C ASN A 73 -3.44 -4.50 -9.99
N THR A 74 -3.69 -5.51 -10.84
CA THR A 74 -3.56 -5.44 -12.29
C THR A 74 -4.32 -4.27 -12.88
N ALA A 75 -5.55 -3.99 -12.45
CA ALA A 75 -6.34 -2.88 -13.00
C ALA A 75 -5.70 -1.51 -12.69
N PHE A 76 -5.18 -1.35 -11.47
CA PHE A 76 -4.41 -0.17 -11.06
C PHE A 76 -3.19 0.04 -11.97
N PHE A 77 -2.35 -0.99 -12.14
CA PHE A 77 -1.14 -0.87 -12.98
C PHE A 77 -1.46 -0.76 -14.48
N ALA A 78 -2.49 -1.45 -14.96
CA ALA A 78 -2.99 -1.32 -16.32
C ALA A 78 -3.43 0.12 -16.59
N PHE A 79 -4.18 0.72 -15.66
CA PHE A 79 -4.56 2.13 -15.75
C PHE A 79 -3.35 3.06 -15.75
N ALA A 80 -2.32 2.79 -14.94
CA ALA A 80 -1.07 3.56 -14.98
C ALA A 80 -0.31 3.44 -16.33
N LEU A 81 -0.49 2.34 -17.07
CA LEU A 81 0.15 2.12 -18.37
C LEU A 81 -0.64 2.70 -19.56
N LEU A 82 -1.93 2.98 -19.39
CA LEU A 82 -2.81 3.44 -20.47
C LEU A 82 -2.52 4.85 -21.02
N PRO A 83 -2.18 5.89 -20.21
CA PRO A 83 -2.02 7.26 -20.68
C PRO A 83 -1.13 7.44 -21.93
N PRO A 84 0.08 6.84 -22.03
CA PRO A 84 0.94 7.03 -23.20
C PRO A 84 0.47 6.28 -24.46
N ILE A 85 -0.47 5.34 -24.35
CA ILE A 85 -0.91 4.47 -25.45
C ILE A 85 -2.39 4.61 -25.80
N VAL A 86 -3.10 5.55 -25.16
CA VAL A 86 -4.52 5.81 -25.38
C VAL A 86 -4.81 6.16 -26.84
N ILE A 87 -5.92 5.64 -27.36
CA ILE A 87 -6.39 5.88 -28.72
C ILE A 87 -7.78 6.51 -28.75
N LYS A 88 -8.24 6.89 -29.94
CA LYS A 88 -9.53 7.57 -30.11
C LYS A 88 -10.71 6.69 -29.67
N GLU A 89 -10.57 5.39 -29.88
CA GLU A 89 -11.56 4.36 -29.60
C GLU A 89 -11.78 4.14 -28.10
N ASP A 90 -10.91 4.66 -27.22
CA ASP A 90 -11.04 4.56 -25.77
C ASP A 90 -12.02 5.55 -25.16
N GLN A 91 -12.60 6.44 -25.98
CA GLN A 91 -13.58 7.41 -25.49
C GLN A 91 -14.67 6.78 -24.61
N PRO A 92 -15.30 5.63 -24.97
CA PRO A 92 -16.30 5.00 -24.12
C PRO A 92 -15.74 4.54 -22.76
N LEU A 93 -14.50 4.05 -22.71
CA LEU A 93 -13.86 3.64 -21.46
C LEU A 93 -13.60 4.85 -20.55
N ILE A 94 -13.02 5.92 -21.09
CA ILE A 94 -12.78 7.17 -20.36
C ILE A 94 -14.10 7.72 -19.81
N GLU A 95 -15.15 7.67 -20.63
CA GLU A 95 -16.49 8.06 -20.26
C GLU A 95 -17.14 7.18 -19.18
N THR A 96 -16.85 5.87 -19.16
CA THR A 96 -17.26 4.97 -18.07
C THR A 96 -16.52 5.30 -16.78
N LEU A 97 -15.21 5.53 -16.84
CA LEU A 97 -14.39 5.91 -15.69
C LEU A 97 -14.87 7.23 -15.07
N ILE A 98 -15.10 8.26 -15.88
CA ILE A 98 -15.58 9.56 -15.40
C ILE A 98 -16.96 9.45 -14.72
N ARG A 99 -17.81 8.52 -15.15
CA ARG A 99 -19.15 8.31 -14.57
C ARG A 99 -19.19 7.29 -13.43
N ALA A 100 -18.09 6.58 -13.18
CA ALA A 100 -18.02 5.67 -12.06
C ALA A 100 -18.07 6.46 -10.74
N SER A 101 -18.69 5.87 -9.72
CA SER A 101 -18.71 6.47 -8.38
C SER A 101 -17.29 6.55 -7.84
N LEU A 102 -17.01 7.55 -6.98
CA LEU A 102 -15.68 7.69 -6.37
C LEU A 102 -15.26 6.44 -5.59
N LYS A 103 -16.20 5.77 -4.91
CA LYS A 103 -15.94 4.50 -4.24
C LYS A 103 -15.44 3.45 -5.23
N ARG A 104 -16.06 3.35 -6.41
CA ARG A 104 -15.63 2.36 -7.41
C ARG A 104 -14.29 2.72 -8.02
N LEU A 105 -14.04 4.01 -8.26
CA LEU A 105 -12.75 4.49 -8.76
C LEU A 105 -11.63 4.22 -7.75
N ASP A 106 -11.87 4.47 -6.46
CA ASP A 106 -10.93 4.16 -5.38
C ASP A 106 -10.62 2.67 -5.32
N GLU A 107 -11.63 1.81 -5.45
CA GLU A 107 -11.46 0.35 -5.48
C GLU A 107 -10.64 -0.15 -6.69
N VAL A 108 -10.81 0.45 -7.88
CA VAL A 108 -10.22 -0.06 -9.13
C VAL A 108 -8.87 0.57 -9.45
N ILE A 109 -8.76 1.90 -9.32
CA ILE A 109 -7.58 2.68 -9.71
C ILE A 109 -7.01 3.52 -8.57
N GLY A 110 -7.66 3.57 -7.40
CA GLY A 110 -7.19 4.29 -6.22
C GLY A 110 -6.80 5.74 -6.52
N ASP A 111 -5.66 6.14 -5.97
CA ASP A 111 -5.11 7.49 -6.11
C ASP A 111 -4.70 7.86 -7.56
N LEU A 112 -4.63 6.91 -8.50
CA LEU A 112 -4.38 7.23 -9.91
C LEU A 112 -5.48 8.07 -10.54
N PHE A 113 -6.68 8.10 -9.93
CA PHE A 113 -7.77 8.93 -10.38
C PHE A 113 -7.41 10.44 -10.40
N GLY A 114 -6.62 10.93 -9.44
CA GLY A 114 -6.21 12.34 -9.44
C GLY A 114 -5.15 12.65 -10.50
N GLU A 115 -4.07 11.86 -10.49
CA GLU A 115 -2.85 12.18 -11.23
C GLU A 115 -2.81 11.63 -12.66
N ALA A 116 -3.10 10.33 -12.82
CA ALA A 116 -2.98 9.64 -14.10
C ALA A 116 -4.21 9.84 -14.99
N MET A 117 -5.41 9.97 -14.41
CA MET A 117 -6.65 10.20 -15.18
C MET A 117 -6.61 11.49 -16.01
N SER A 118 -6.14 12.59 -15.40
CA SER A 118 -5.98 13.87 -16.08
C SER A 118 -5.03 13.76 -17.29
N ARG A 119 -4.00 12.92 -17.17
CA ARG A 119 -3.01 12.66 -18.24
C ARG A 119 -3.56 11.73 -19.30
N LEU A 120 -4.34 10.72 -18.92
CA LEU A 120 -5.07 9.87 -19.86
C LEU A 120 -5.97 10.73 -20.76
N ILE A 121 -6.77 11.60 -20.14
CA ILE A 121 -7.70 12.48 -20.85
C ILE A 121 -6.93 13.50 -21.72
N ALA A 122 -5.82 14.06 -21.22
CA ALA A 122 -4.99 14.97 -22.00
C ALA A 122 -4.40 14.27 -23.24
N ASN A 123 -3.82 13.08 -23.08
CA ASN A 123 -3.27 12.29 -24.20
C ASN A 123 -4.36 11.93 -25.21
N PHE A 124 -5.59 11.68 -24.75
CA PHE A 124 -6.74 11.46 -25.61
C PHE A 124 -7.14 12.70 -26.46
N PHE A 125 -6.77 13.91 -26.02
CA PHE A 125 -6.94 15.14 -26.82
C PHE A 125 -5.91 15.25 -27.94
N HIS A 126 -4.83 14.47 -27.91
CA HIS A 126 -3.82 14.48 -28.95
C HIS A 126 -4.49 14.21 -30.32
N ARG A 127 -4.27 15.12 -31.28
CA ARG A 127 -4.86 15.11 -32.65
C ARG A 127 -6.36 15.40 -32.76
N ARG A 128 -7.01 15.84 -31.68
CA ARG A 128 -8.38 16.38 -31.73
C ARG A 128 -8.35 17.90 -31.85
N SER A 129 -9.38 18.48 -32.44
CA SER A 129 -9.53 19.93 -32.45
C SER A 129 -9.98 20.44 -31.07
N ALA A 130 -9.59 21.66 -30.70
CA ALA A 130 -10.04 22.29 -29.45
C ALA A 130 -11.57 22.32 -29.34
N TYR A 131 -12.26 22.57 -30.45
CA TYR A 131 -13.73 22.53 -30.51
C TYR A 131 -14.31 21.16 -30.11
N GLU A 132 -13.79 20.06 -30.69
CA GLU A 132 -14.26 18.71 -30.35
C GLU A 132 -14.01 18.38 -28.87
N VAL A 133 -12.83 18.76 -28.36
CA VAL A 133 -12.47 18.57 -26.94
C VAL A 133 -13.42 19.32 -26.02
N PHE A 134 -13.62 20.62 -26.27
CA PHE A 134 -14.45 21.46 -25.41
C PHE A 134 -15.94 21.08 -25.45
N VAL A 135 -16.47 20.72 -26.62
CA VAL A 135 -17.84 20.20 -26.74
C VAL A 135 -18.01 18.90 -25.96
N TRP A 136 -17.01 18.01 -26.00
CA TRP A 136 -17.04 16.75 -25.27
C TRP A 136 -17.02 16.97 -23.75
N ILE A 137 -16.11 17.82 -23.25
CA ILE A 137 -16.03 18.19 -21.82
C ILE A 137 -17.33 18.86 -21.36
N ASP A 138 -17.84 19.84 -22.13
CA ASP A 138 -19.05 20.59 -21.78
C ASP A 138 -20.28 19.68 -21.68
N ARG A 139 -20.39 18.70 -22.59
CA ARG A 139 -21.43 17.67 -22.51
C ARG A 139 -21.34 16.87 -21.21
N LEU A 140 -20.16 16.35 -20.87
CA LEU A 140 -19.97 15.53 -19.66
C LEU A 140 -20.26 16.34 -18.39
N MET A 141 -19.71 17.55 -18.27
CA MET A 141 -19.91 18.43 -17.13
C MET A 141 -21.35 18.94 -16.97
N SER A 142 -22.18 18.84 -18.01
CA SER A 142 -23.59 19.21 -17.99
C SER A 142 -24.51 18.05 -17.57
N GLU A 143 -23.98 16.84 -17.41
CA GLU A 143 -24.75 15.69 -16.96
C GLU A 143 -25.08 15.85 -15.46
N PRO A 144 -26.37 15.72 -15.06
CA PRO A 144 -26.78 15.97 -13.67
C PRO A 144 -26.24 14.92 -12.69
N ASP A 145 -25.90 13.74 -13.17
CA ASP A 145 -25.46 12.60 -12.36
C ASP A 145 -23.93 12.52 -12.24
N LEU A 146 -23.18 13.44 -12.87
CA LEU A 146 -21.73 13.48 -12.75
C LEU A 146 -21.34 14.06 -11.39
N GLU A 147 -20.65 13.26 -10.56
CA GLU A 147 -20.12 13.71 -9.28
C GLU A 147 -19.13 14.88 -9.47
N GLU A 148 -19.20 15.91 -8.61
CA GLU A 148 -18.42 17.14 -8.81
C GLU A 148 -16.91 16.90 -8.83
N LEU A 149 -16.41 15.96 -8.02
CA LEU A 149 -15.00 15.57 -7.99
C LEU A 149 -14.55 14.94 -9.32
N ASN A 150 -15.46 14.31 -10.07
CA ASN A 150 -15.14 13.73 -11.37
C ASN A 150 -14.97 14.79 -12.47
N CYS A 151 -15.31 16.05 -12.20
CA CYS A 151 -15.02 17.16 -13.10
C CYS A 151 -13.54 17.58 -13.04
N GLN A 152 -12.82 17.30 -11.94
CA GLN A 152 -11.44 17.75 -11.77
C GLN A 152 -10.50 17.20 -12.85
N PRO A 153 -10.48 15.89 -13.17
CA PRO A 153 -9.56 15.36 -14.19
C PRO A 153 -9.84 15.92 -15.59
N LEU A 154 -11.10 16.22 -15.92
CA LEU A 154 -11.49 16.85 -17.18
C LEU A 154 -10.88 18.26 -17.32
N LEU A 155 -10.99 19.08 -16.27
CA LEU A 155 -10.46 20.44 -16.25
C LEU A 155 -8.93 20.42 -16.24
N ARG A 156 -8.33 19.56 -15.41
CA ARG A 156 -6.86 19.40 -15.34
C ARG A 156 -6.26 18.94 -16.66
N ALA A 157 -6.96 18.07 -17.39
CA ALA A 157 -6.53 17.62 -18.71
C ALA A 157 -6.40 18.76 -19.73
N VAL A 158 -7.22 19.82 -19.63
CA VAL A 158 -7.10 21.01 -20.49
C VAL A 158 -5.79 21.73 -20.24
N THR A 159 -5.42 21.92 -18.97
CA THR A 159 -4.15 22.54 -18.56
C THR A 159 -2.95 21.71 -19.00
N ILE A 160 -3.01 20.39 -18.80
CA ILE A 160 -1.95 19.47 -19.23
C ILE A 160 -1.80 19.48 -20.76
N ALA A 161 -2.90 19.39 -21.51
CA ALA A 161 -2.87 19.42 -22.97
C ALA A 161 -2.37 20.77 -23.50
N ASN A 162 -2.63 21.88 -22.80
CA ASN A 162 -2.01 23.16 -23.12
C ASN A 162 -0.50 23.17 -22.87
N ALA A 163 -0.05 22.66 -21.72
CA ALA A 163 1.37 22.56 -21.38
C ALA A 163 2.16 21.67 -22.37
N MET A 164 1.52 20.61 -22.85
CA MET A 164 2.04 19.70 -23.88
C MET A 164 1.95 20.27 -25.32
N GLY A 165 1.30 21.42 -25.50
CA GLY A 165 1.14 22.07 -26.80
C GLY A 165 0.11 21.43 -27.72
N TRP A 166 -0.81 20.61 -27.19
CA TRP A 166 -1.91 20.00 -27.95
C TRP A 166 -3.14 20.90 -28.02
N LEU A 167 -3.31 21.80 -27.05
CA LEU A 167 -4.33 22.85 -27.08
C LEU A 167 -3.68 24.23 -27.06
N ASP A 168 -4.12 25.12 -27.95
CA ASP A 168 -3.66 26.50 -27.90
C ASP A 168 -4.21 27.19 -26.64
N ARG A 169 -3.37 27.99 -26.04
CA ARG A 169 -3.70 28.73 -24.82
C ARG A 169 -4.86 29.70 -25.05
N THR A 170 -4.90 30.33 -26.22
CA THR A 170 -5.96 31.27 -26.63
C THR A 170 -7.31 30.60 -26.79
N GLU A 171 -7.36 29.26 -26.81
CA GLU A 171 -8.57 28.46 -26.82
C GLU A 171 -8.89 27.92 -25.42
N ALA A 172 -7.87 27.44 -24.69
CA ALA A 172 -8.02 26.84 -23.36
C ALA A 172 -8.49 27.83 -22.28
N VAL A 173 -7.89 29.03 -22.22
CA VAL A 173 -8.26 30.05 -21.20
C VAL A 173 -9.71 30.51 -21.36
N PRO A 174 -10.19 30.91 -22.57
CA PRO A 174 -11.60 31.26 -22.74
C PRO A 174 -12.56 30.12 -22.41
N PHE A 175 -12.21 28.86 -22.70
CA PHE A 175 -13.03 27.72 -22.32
C PHE A 175 -13.19 27.63 -20.79
N LEU A 176 -12.09 27.68 -20.03
CA LEU A 176 -12.14 27.64 -18.56
C LEU A 176 -12.90 28.84 -17.98
N VAL A 177 -12.68 30.04 -18.51
CA VAL A 177 -13.43 31.25 -18.12
C VAL A 177 -14.93 31.08 -18.37
N GLU A 178 -15.31 30.49 -19.50
CA GLU A 178 -16.72 30.22 -19.82
C GLU A 178 -17.35 29.20 -18.85
N GLN A 179 -16.61 28.15 -18.47
CA GLN A 179 -17.08 27.21 -17.43
C GLN A 179 -17.33 27.93 -16.10
N LEU A 180 -16.47 28.87 -15.70
CA LEU A 180 -16.66 29.66 -14.50
C LEU A 180 -17.89 30.59 -14.61
N LYS A 181 -18.12 31.21 -15.77
CA LYS A 181 -19.27 32.09 -16.04
C LYS A 181 -20.60 31.31 -15.99
N LYS A 182 -20.67 30.13 -16.61
CA LYS A 182 -21.86 29.26 -16.60
C LYS A 182 -22.33 28.90 -15.19
N ARG A 183 -21.42 28.96 -14.21
CA ARG A 183 -21.65 28.58 -12.81
C ARG A 183 -21.78 29.78 -11.86
N ALA A 184 -21.89 31.01 -12.38
CA ALA A 184 -21.93 32.24 -11.58
C ALA A 184 -23.04 32.32 -10.51
N GLY A 185 -24.09 31.51 -10.63
CA GLY A 185 -25.20 31.42 -9.66
C GLY A 185 -25.04 30.35 -8.58
N LYS A 186 -24.00 29.51 -8.65
CA LYS A 186 -23.72 28.48 -7.64
C LYS A 186 -22.91 29.08 -6.48
N LYS A 187 -23.17 28.64 -5.25
CA LYS A 187 -22.43 29.06 -4.05
C LYS A 187 -21.57 27.90 -3.56
N ASP A 188 -20.39 28.22 -3.03
CA ASP A 188 -19.44 27.24 -2.49
C ASP A 188 -19.23 26.06 -3.46
N ASP A 189 -19.07 26.37 -4.76
CA ASP A 189 -19.08 25.41 -5.84
C ASP A 189 -17.68 24.83 -6.08
N THR A 190 -17.50 23.54 -5.78
CA THR A 190 -16.22 22.85 -5.88
C THR A 190 -15.69 22.80 -7.32
N VAL A 191 -16.58 22.67 -8.32
CA VAL A 191 -16.16 22.72 -9.74
C VAL A 191 -15.62 24.11 -10.12
N SER A 192 -16.24 25.19 -9.64
CA SER A 192 -15.70 26.55 -9.84
C SER A 192 -14.34 26.71 -9.16
N ALA A 193 -14.11 26.08 -8.00
CA ALA A 193 -12.81 26.03 -7.36
C ALA A 193 -11.77 25.31 -8.24
N PHE A 194 -12.11 24.16 -8.83
CA PHE A 194 -11.22 23.48 -9.78
C PHE A 194 -10.88 24.35 -11.00
N VAL A 195 -11.87 25.04 -11.59
CA VAL A 195 -11.63 25.95 -12.71
C VAL A 195 -10.65 27.07 -12.34
N VAL A 196 -10.78 27.65 -11.14
CA VAL A 196 -9.84 28.68 -10.66
C VAL A 196 -8.45 28.11 -10.44
N SER A 197 -8.33 26.90 -9.88
CA SER A 197 -7.03 26.21 -9.73
C SER A 197 -6.36 25.96 -11.07
N GLU A 198 -7.10 25.55 -12.11
CA GLU A 198 -6.53 25.35 -13.44
C GLU A 198 -6.14 26.66 -14.12
N LEU A 199 -6.93 27.73 -13.97
CA LEU A 199 -6.55 29.06 -14.44
C LEU A 199 -5.30 29.59 -13.73
N PHE A 200 -5.10 29.22 -12.46
CA PHE A 200 -3.95 29.63 -11.65
C PHE A 200 -2.63 29.04 -12.16
N ASP A 201 -2.68 27.83 -12.70
CA ASP A 201 -1.52 27.10 -13.23
C ASP A 201 -1.14 27.51 -14.66
N MET A 202 -1.93 28.34 -15.34
CA MET A 202 -1.63 28.80 -16.70
C MET A 202 -0.68 30.03 -16.74
N PRO A 203 0.36 30.04 -17.60
CA PRO A 203 1.50 30.99 -17.54
C PRO A 203 1.24 32.49 -17.81
N GLU A 204 -0.01 32.96 -17.93
CA GLU A 204 -0.40 34.40 -17.88
C GLU A 204 -1.79 34.52 -17.23
N ARG A 205 -1.97 33.95 -16.03
CA ARG A 205 -3.21 34.01 -15.24
C ARG A 205 -3.75 35.43 -14.96
N ARG A 206 -3.05 36.49 -15.42
CA ARG A 206 -3.32 37.91 -15.16
C ARG A 206 -3.62 38.72 -16.42
N SER A 207 -4.33 38.16 -17.39
CA SER A 207 -5.14 39.07 -18.20
C SER A 207 -6.12 39.78 -17.26
N GLU A 208 -6.31 41.09 -17.45
CA GLU A 208 -7.23 41.87 -16.60
C GLU A 208 -8.64 41.25 -16.59
N GLU A 209 -9.04 40.63 -17.72
CA GLU A 209 -10.30 39.91 -17.84
C GLU A 209 -10.37 38.69 -16.91
N VAL A 210 -9.37 37.80 -16.93
CA VAL A 210 -9.36 36.59 -16.08
C VAL A 210 -9.34 36.97 -14.59
N ASP A 211 -8.47 37.90 -14.19
CA ASP A 211 -8.38 38.34 -12.79
C ASP A 211 -9.70 38.97 -12.32
N SER A 212 -10.33 39.81 -13.15
CA SER A 212 -11.64 40.40 -12.85
C SER A 212 -12.72 39.34 -12.61
N ILE A 213 -12.77 38.31 -13.47
CA ILE A 213 -13.77 37.23 -13.37
C ILE A 213 -13.53 36.36 -12.14
N VAL A 214 -12.28 35.98 -11.87
CA VAL A 214 -11.93 35.16 -10.69
C VAL A 214 -12.28 35.92 -9.41
N ARG A 215 -11.86 37.18 -9.27
CA ARG A 215 -12.20 38.02 -8.11
C ARG A 215 -13.70 38.22 -7.95
N SER A 216 -14.42 38.44 -9.05
CA SER A 216 -15.88 38.55 -9.03
C SER A 216 -16.55 37.25 -8.55
N SER A 217 -15.98 36.09 -8.87
CA SER A 217 -16.47 34.79 -8.44
C SER A 217 -16.28 34.59 -6.93
N PHE A 218 -15.11 34.91 -6.37
CA PHE A 218 -14.90 34.94 -4.92
C PHE A 218 -15.85 35.93 -4.21
N ALA A 219 -16.01 37.15 -4.75
CA ALA A 219 -16.90 38.15 -4.16
C ALA A 219 -18.37 37.71 -4.10
N ARG A 220 -18.81 36.83 -5.01
CA ARG A 220 -20.14 36.23 -5.02
C ARG A 220 -20.27 34.97 -4.14
N GLN A 221 -19.21 34.56 -3.43
CA GLN A 221 -19.13 33.29 -2.70
C GLN A 221 -19.38 32.09 -3.63
N GLN A 222 -18.95 32.19 -4.88
CA GLN A 222 -19.09 31.11 -5.85
C GLN A 222 -18.09 29.98 -5.59
N ILE A 223 -16.90 30.30 -5.09
CA ILE A 223 -15.78 29.36 -4.99
C ILE A 223 -15.80 28.64 -3.65
N ASP A 224 -15.66 27.32 -3.66
CA ASP A 224 -15.35 26.55 -2.46
C ASP A 224 -13.94 26.89 -1.96
N GLU A 225 -13.86 27.78 -0.98
CA GLU A 225 -12.60 28.28 -0.42
C GLU A 225 -11.80 27.22 0.37
N SER A 226 -12.37 26.02 0.59
CA SER A 226 -11.63 24.89 1.18
C SER A 226 -10.60 24.29 0.22
N TYR A 227 -10.81 24.44 -1.10
CA TYR A 227 -9.89 23.98 -2.13
C TYR A 227 -8.91 25.08 -2.57
N ILE A 228 -9.43 26.27 -2.88
CA ILE A 228 -8.62 27.41 -3.29
C ILE A 228 -9.23 28.71 -2.76
N ASN A 229 -8.40 29.55 -2.12
CA ASN A 229 -8.83 30.84 -1.60
C ASN A 229 -8.18 31.99 -2.38
N LEU A 230 -8.76 33.18 -2.23
CA LEU A 230 -8.30 34.37 -2.93
C LEU A 230 -6.85 34.75 -2.57
N ALA A 231 -6.39 34.45 -1.34
CA ALA A 231 -5.02 34.72 -0.94
C ALA A 231 -4.01 33.85 -1.70
N PHE A 232 -4.36 32.60 -2.04
CA PHE A 232 -3.55 31.79 -2.95
C PHE A 232 -3.48 32.41 -4.35
N TRP A 233 -4.63 32.84 -4.90
CA TRP A 233 -4.68 33.52 -6.19
C TRP A 233 -3.79 34.78 -6.24
N ASP A 234 -3.81 35.56 -5.16
CA ASP A 234 -3.01 36.79 -5.03
C ASP A 234 -1.51 36.53 -4.84
N ASN A 235 -1.12 35.34 -4.39
CA ASN A 235 0.26 35.00 -4.10
C ASN A 235 1.02 34.55 -5.36
N GLU A 236 1.92 35.41 -5.85
CA GLU A 236 2.78 35.12 -7.02
C GLU A 236 3.85 34.08 -6.76
N ASP A 237 4.30 33.97 -5.50
CA ASP A 237 5.40 33.08 -5.14
C ASP A 237 4.95 31.63 -4.96
N VAL A 238 3.64 31.40 -4.86
CA VAL A 238 3.05 30.05 -4.83
C VAL A 238 2.79 29.65 -6.28
N LEU A 239 3.81 29.09 -6.93
CA LEU A 239 3.57 28.24 -8.09
C LEU A 239 3.17 26.86 -7.57
N TYR A 240 1.88 26.50 -7.68
CA TYR A 240 1.49 25.10 -7.56
C TYR A 240 2.25 24.37 -8.66
N GLY A 241 3.07 23.39 -8.26
CA GLY A 241 4.13 22.77 -9.05
C GLY A 241 3.88 22.91 -10.53
N VAL A 242 4.51 23.93 -11.15
CA VAL A 242 4.39 24.17 -12.59
C VAL A 242 4.52 22.82 -13.23
N LEU A 243 3.53 22.42 -14.02
CA LEU A 243 3.62 21.25 -14.88
C LEU A 243 4.90 21.42 -15.68
N SER A 244 6.00 20.91 -15.15
CA SER A 244 7.27 20.99 -15.82
C SER A 244 7.05 20.17 -17.07
N LYS A 245 7.60 20.61 -18.20
CA LYS A 245 7.58 19.81 -19.42
C LYS A 245 8.16 18.41 -19.21
N GLU A 246 8.88 18.21 -18.11
CA GLU A 246 9.49 16.96 -17.65
C GLU A 246 8.54 16.06 -16.84
N SER A 247 7.33 16.53 -16.46
CA SER A 247 6.32 15.72 -15.74
C SER A 247 5.42 14.90 -16.66
N SER A 248 5.96 14.51 -17.83
CA SER A 248 5.30 13.57 -18.71
C SER A 248 5.28 12.22 -18.01
N TRP A 249 4.14 11.53 -18.04
CA TRP A 249 3.98 10.16 -17.54
C TRP A 249 4.67 9.17 -18.50
N GLU A 250 5.91 9.49 -18.83
CA GLU A 250 6.78 8.83 -19.78
C GLU A 250 7.46 7.62 -19.18
N ASP A 251 7.68 7.58 -17.86
CA ASP A 251 8.07 6.38 -17.12
C ASP A 251 7.11 6.21 -15.93
N CYS A 252 6.06 5.42 -16.12
CA CYS A 252 5.07 5.19 -15.07
C CYS A 252 5.68 4.56 -13.82
N ALA A 253 6.74 3.75 -13.96
CA ALA A 253 7.43 3.17 -12.81
C ALA A 253 8.19 4.26 -12.05
N GLU A 254 8.83 5.19 -12.75
CA GLU A 254 9.52 6.32 -12.12
C GLU A 254 8.56 7.23 -11.33
N GLU A 255 7.40 7.53 -11.90
CA GLU A 255 6.35 8.31 -11.24
C GLU A 255 5.84 7.60 -9.98
N LEU A 256 5.49 6.32 -10.10
CA LEU A 256 5.00 5.51 -8.98
C LEU A 256 6.07 5.30 -7.90
N GLN A 257 7.37 5.36 -8.20
CA GLN A 257 8.41 5.27 -7.15
C GLN A 257 8.35 6.41 -6.15
N ASN A 258 7.81 7.58 -6.52
CA ASN A 258 7.66 8.70 -5.59
C ASN A 258 6.41 8.57 -4.68
N TRP A 259 5.63 7.50 -4.86
CA TRP A 259 4.39 7.27 -4.12
C TRP A 259 4.67 6.45 -2.84
N TYR A 260 3.65 5.78 -2.31
CA TYR A 260 3.66 5.07 -1.04
C TYR A 260 4.34 3.68 -1.08
N TYR A 261 5.14 3.37 -2.09
CA TYR A 261 5.85 2.09 -2.18
C TYR A 261 7.13 2.12 -1.37
N ASP A 262 7.22 1.27 -0.35
CA ASP A 262 8.43 1.14 0.47
C ASP A 262 9.49 0.25 -0.16
N PHE A 263 9.09 -0.61 -1.11
CA PHE A 263 9.96 -1.54 -1.81
C PHE A 263 9.81 -1.41 -3.33
N ILE A 264 10.85 -1.83 -4.03
CA ILE A 264 10.86 -2.03 -5.48
C ILE A 264 11.37 -3.44 -5.80
N SER A 265 10.94 -3.98 -6.94
CA SER A 265 11.51 -5.20 -7.50
C SER A 265 11.85 -5.02 -8.98
N TYR A 266 12.95 -5.64 -9.39
CA TYR A 266 13.40 -5.67 -10.78
C TYR A 266 13.20 -7.06 -11.42
N ASP A 267 12.46 -7.93 -10.77
CA ASP A 267 12.17 -9.27 -11.26
C ASP A 267 10.82 -9.31 -11.99
N PHE A 268 10.71 -10.21 -12.97
CA PHE A 268 9.48 -10.42 -13.77
C PHE A 268 8.53 -11.44 -13.14
N ASP A 269 9.03 -12.27 -12.23
CA ASP A 269 8.28 -13.32 -11.56
C ASP A 269 8.14 -12.98 -10.07
N PRO A 270 6.91 -12.71 -9.59
CA PRO A 270 6.68 -12.38 -8.19
C PRO A 270 7.03 -13.52 -7.22
N VAL A 271 7.08 -14.78 -7.68
CA VAL A 271 7.43 -15.95 -6.85
C VAL A 271 8.89 -15.89 -6.39
N ASN A 272 9.77 -15.46 -7.28
CA ASN A 272 11.23 -15.44 -7.09
C ASN A 272 11.79 -14.02 -7.00
N ALA A 273 10.93 -13.04 -6.70
CA ALA A 273 11.30 -11.64 -6.70
C ALA A 273 12.23 -11.28 -5.54
N THR A 274 13.23 -10.48 -5.86
CA THR A 274 14.06 -9.75 -4.90
C THR A 274 13.37 -8.42 -4.58
N TYR A 275 13.29 -8.11 -3.28
CA TYR A 275 12.70 -6.87 -2.79
C TYR A 275 13.80 -5.94 -2.26
N LEU A 276 13.90 -4.76 -2.86
CA LEU A 276 14.87 -3.74 -2.48
C LEU A 276 14.14 -2.55 -1.85
N PRO A 277 14.71 -1.89 -0.83
CA PRO A 277 14.15 -0.64 -0.31
C PRO A 277 14.02 0.38 -1.44
N ASN A 278 12.87 1.05 -1.52
CA ASN A 278 12.65 2.10 -2.51
C ASN A 278 13.44 3.36 -2.10
N PRO A 279 14.46 3.79 -2.87
CA PRO A 279 15.26 4.97 -2.53
C PRO A 279 14.48 6.29 -2.63
N ARG A 280 13.31 6.28 -3.28
CA ARG A 280 12.43 7.45 -3.45
C ARG A 280 11.25 7.46 -2.49
N SER A 281 11.09 6.42 -1.66
CA SER A 281 10.03 6.44 -0.64
C SER A 281 10.26 7.63 0.29
N SER A 282 9.17 8.34 0.60
CA SER A 282 9.19 9.46 1.54
C SER A 282 9.64 9.05 2.96
N SER A 283 9.67 7.74 3.25
CA SER A 283 10.24 7.14 4.45
C SER A 283 11.77 7.18 4.39
N ASN A 284 12.36 8.37 4.56
CA ASN A 284 13.79 8.50 4.84
C ASN A 284 14.09 7.74 6.14
N SER A 285 14.68 6.55 5.99
CA SER A 285 15.02 5.73 7.15
C SER A 285 15.98 6.48 8.07
N LYS A 286 15.75 6.32 9.37
CA LYS A 286 16.54 6.97 10.43
C LYS A 286 17.70 6.10 10.90
N ILE A 287 17.78 4.86 10.43
CA ILE A 287 18.81 3.91 10.84
C ILE A 287 19.53 3.35 9.61
N SER A 288 20.80 3.04 9.78
CA SER A 288 21.62 2.31 8.81
C SER A 288 21.31 0.81 8.82
N GLU A 289 21.68 0.10 7.75
CA GLU A 289 21.61 -1.37 7.71
C GLU A 289 22.37 -2.04 8.88
N SER A 290 23.50 -1.47 9.31
CA SER A 290 24.26 -1.96 10.47
C SER A 290 23.51 -1.78 11.80
N GLU A 291 22.80 -0.67 11.96
CA GLU A 291 21.96 -0.43 13.13
C GLU A 291 20.74 -1.36 13.12
N ALA A 292 20.11 -1.57 11.96
CA ALA A 292 19.03 -2.55 11.80
C ALA A 292 19.48 -3.95 12.21
N ARG A 293 20.66 -4.41 11.78
CA ARG A 293 21.25 -5.69 12.24
C ARG A 293 21.46 -5.73 13.75
N THR A 294 21.85 -4.62 14.37
CA THR A 294 21.99 -4.54 15.84
C THR A 294 20.65 -4.72 16.54
N PHE A 295 19.57 -4.14 16.02
CA PHE A 295 18.22 -4.36 16.55
C PHE A 295 17.71 -5.78 16.30
N VAL A 296 18.02 -6.39 15.15
CA VAL A 296 17.72 -7.79 14.88
C VAL A 296 18.42 -8.72 15.87
N GLU A 297 19.68 -8.45 16.23
CA GLU A 297 20.38 -9.22 17.27
C GLU A 297 19.75 -9.06 18.65
N LYS A 298 19.14 -7.90 18.97
CA LYS A 298 18.31 -7.76 20.19
C LYS A 298 17.10 -8.70 20.16
N LEU A 299 16.53 -9.04 19.00
CA LEU A 299 15.43 -10.02 18.92
C LEU A 299 15.88 -11.42 19.34
N ARG A 300 17.15 -11.80 19.11
CA ARG A 300 17.70 -13.10 19.55
C ARG A 300 17.80 -13.22 21.08
N THR A 301 17.85 -12.09 21.77
CA THR A 301 17.89 -12.06 23.25
C THR A 301 16.50 -12.19 23.88
N ALA A 302 15.43 -12.25 23.07
CA ALA A 302 14.06 -12.33 23.54
C ALA A 302 13.81 -13.62 24.33
N SER A 303 13.14 -13.49 25.47
CA SER A 303 12.72 -14.60 26.31
C SER A 303 11.25 -14.45 26.69
N ARG A 304 10.66 -15.46 27.33
CA ARG A 304 9.25 -15.41 27.74
C ARG A 304 8.95 -14.18 28.62
N SER A 305 9.88 -13.84 29.50
CA SER A 305 9.76 -12.71 30.43
C SER A 305 10.48 -11.44 29.94
N SER A 306 10.99 -11.41 28.71
CA SER A 306 11.72 -10.26 28.17
C SER A 306 11.36 -10.02 26.70
N TYR A 307 10.47 -9.05 26.49
CA TYR A 307 10.05 -8.61 25.16
C TYR A 307 10.91 -7.40 24.73
N PRO A 308 11.68 -7.49 23.63
CA PRO A 308 12.59 -6.43 23.19
C PRO A 308 11.85 -5.28 22.49
N ARG A 309 10.96 -4.59 23.20
CA ARG A 309 10.01 -3.58 22.67
C ARG A 309 10.67 -2.52 21.81
N GLU A 310 11.77 -1.92 22.28
CA GLU A 310 12.48 -0.87 21.52
C GLU A 310 12.96 -1.39 20.15
N ALA A 311 13.45 -2.63 20.10
CA ALA A 311 13.91 -3.24 18.86
C ALA A 311 12.75 -3.51 17.92
N VAL A 312 11.66 -4.09 18.42
CA VAL A 312 10.47 -4.38 17.61
C VAL A 312 9.86 -3.09 17.06
N ASP A 313 9.64 -2.07 17.90
CA ASP A 313 9.05 -0.79 17.49
C ASP A 313 9.94 -0.04 16.47
N THR A 314 11.27 -0.19 16.60
CA THR A 314 12.22 0.41 15.65
C THR A 314 12.27 -0.36 14.34
N LEU A 315 12.31 -1.68 14.37
CA LEU A 315 12.33 -2.52 13.18
C LEU A 315 11.02 -2.45 12.39
N ASP A 316 9.88 -2.26 13.04
CA ASP A 316 8.60 -2.03 12.36
C ASP A 316 8.58 -0.68 11.63
N ARG A 317 9.00 0.40 12.31
CA ARG A 317 9.06 1.73 11.69
C ARG A 317 10.09 1.80 10.57
N GLU A 318 11.19 1.09 10.69
CA GLU A 318 12.32 1.09 9.75
C GLU A 318 12.39 -0.23 8.97
N PHE A 319 11.22 -0.86 8.75
CA PHE A 319 11.12 -2.19 8.18
C PHE A 319 11.81 -2.34 6.82
N PRO A 320 11.74 -1.38 5.88
CA PRO A 320 12.40 -1.53 4.57
C PRO A 320 13.90 -1.79 4.68
N VAL A 321 14.59 -1.09 5.58
CA VAL A 321 16.04 -1.27 5.82
C VAL A 321 16.33 -2.55 6.63
N ALA A 322 15.38 -2.98 7.45
CA ALA A 322 15.52 -4.16 8.30
C ALA A 322 15.15 -5.50 7.62
N TYR A 323 14.38 -5.47 6.54
CA TYR A 323 13.79 -6.66 5.91
C TYR A 323 14.81 -7.78 5.68
N GLN A 324 15.92 -7.49 5.00
CA GLN A 324 16.94 -8.51 4.73
C GLN A 324 17.57 -9.08 6.01
N ALA A 325 17.80 -8.24 7.03
CA ALA A 325 18.34 -8.72 8.30
C ALA A 325 17.34 -9.63 9.05
N ILE A 326 16.04 -9.36 8.93
CA ILE A 326 14.97 -10.21 9.47
C ILE A 326 14.91 -11.55 8.73
N ILE A 327 15.01 -11.54 7.39
CA ILE A 327 15.11 -12.77 6.59
C ILE A 327 16.35 -13.59 6.95
N ASP A 328 17.52 -12.93 7.09
CA ASP A 328 18.78 -13.57 7.50
C ASP A 328 18.61 -14.22 8.89
N LEU A 329 17.95 -13.53 9.83
CA LEU A 329 17.63 -14.06 11.17
C LEU A 329 16.79 -15.34 11.08
N ILE A 330 15.65 -15.28 10.39
CA ILE A 330 14.73 -16.42 10.27
C ILE A 330 15.44 -17.60 9.61
N SER A 331 16.10 -17.37 8.47
CA SER A 331 16.81 -18.41 7.72
C SER A 331 17.89 -19.08 8.56
N HIS A 332 18.67 -18.28 9.29
CA HIS A 332 19.72 -18.80 10.17
C HIS A 332 19.13 -19.68 11.27
N GLU A 333 18.13 -19.20 12.00
CA GLU A 333 17.51 -19.93 13.10
C GLU A 333 16.86 -21.23 12.61
N LEU A 334 16.13 -21.21 11.48
CA LEU A 334 15.57 -22.41 10.87
C LEU A 334 16.65 -23.44 10.53
N SER A 335 17.79 -23.01 9.97
CA SER A 335 18.90 -23.92 9.66
C SER A 335 19.50 -24.61 10.89
N GLN A 336 19.43 -23.97 12.06
CA GLN A 336 19.94 -24.54 13.31
C GLN A 336 18.97 -25.53 13.96
N THR A 337 17.67 -25.48 13.65
CA THR A 337 16.64 -26.34 14.27
C THR A 337 16.88 -27.85 14.07
N HIS A 338 17.64 -28.22 13.03
CA HIS A 338 18.01 -29.61 12.75
C HIS A 338 19.16 -30.13 13.62
N LEU A 339 19.95 -29.26 14.26
CA LEU A 339 21.21 -29.64 14.91
C LEU A 339 21.09 -29.85 16.43
N ASP A 340 20.10 -29.27 17.10
CA ASP A 340 19.97 -29.34 18.56
C ASP A 340 18.51 -29.37 19.02
N SER A 341 18.14 -30.38 19.82
CA SER A 341 16.79 -30.49 20.41
C SER A 341 16.52 -29.46 21.51
N ASP A 342 17.58 -28.95 22.14
CA ASP A 342 17.48 -28.25 23.43
C ASP A 342 17.63 -26.72 23.33
N LEU A 343 17.99 -26.20 22.15
CA LEU A 343 18.05 -24.76 21.91
C LEU A 343 16.63 -24.16 22.01
N GLU A 344 16.46 -23.13 22.86
CA GLU A 344 15.26 -22.26 22.92
C GLU A 344 15.14 -21.37 21.66
N CYS A 345 15.24 -21.98 20.49
CA CYS A 345 15.06 -21.34 19.20
C CYS A 345 13.55 -21.18 18.96
N GLY A 346 13.08 -19.96 18.76
CA GLY A 346 11.68 -19.75 18.37
C GLY A 346 11.20 -18.31 18.50
N ARG A 347 11.53 -17.61 19.60
CA ARG A 347 10.99 -16.26 19.84
C ARG A 347 11.50 -15.20 18.88
N SER A 348 12.76 -15.30 18.47
CA SER A 348 13.34 -14.40 17.47
C SER A 348 12.70 -14.59 16.10
N VAL A 349 12.52 -15.86 15.70
CA VAL A 349 11.80 -16.25 14.47
C VAL A 349 10.35 -15.77 14.52
N TYR A 350 9.65 -16.00 15.63
CA TYR A 350 8.30 -15.50 15.86
C TYR A 350 8.21 -13.99 15.65
N LEU A 351 9.05 -13.20 16.32
CA LEU A 351 9.05 -11.75 16.15
C LEU A 351 9.37 -11.32 14.70
N GLY A 352 10.25 -12.06 14.01
CA GLY A 352 10.51 -11.86 12.59
C GLY A 352 9.28 -12.09 11.72
N LEU A 353 8.53 -13.18 11.96
CA LEU A 353 7.26 -13.48 11.27
C LEU A 353 6.19 -12.42 11.57
N VAL A 354 6.11 -11.96 12.82
CA VAL A 354 5.20 -10.88 13.20
C VAL A 354 5.48 -9.60 12.42
N LEU A 355 6.76 -9.21 12.32
CA LEU A 355 7.20 -8.03 11.56
C LEU A 355 6.91 -8.17 10.06
N LEU A 356 7.11 -9.37 9.48
CA LEU A 356 6.76 -9.65 8.09
C LEU A 356 5.25 -9.52 7.85
N VAL A 357 4.43 -10.07 8.75
CA VAL A 357 2.97 -10.04 8.61
C VAL A 357 2.43 -8.63 8.75
N SER A 358 2.91 -7.85 9.73
CA SER A 358 2.47 -6.47 9.95
C SER A 358 2.82 -5.56 8.77
N ASN A 359 3.95 -5.82 8.11
CA ASN A 359 4.40 -5.07 6.95
C ASN A 359 3.97 -5.69 5.61
N SER A 360 3.15 -6.74 5.61
CA SER A 360 2.69 -7.42 4.39
C SER A 360 3.80 -7.83 3.42
N MET A 361 4.95 -8.26 3.96
CA MET A 361 6.10 -8.64 3.16
C MET A 361 6.31 -10.16 3.14
N PRO A 362 6.61 -10.75 1.97
CA PRO A 362 6.69 -12.19 1.78
C PRO A 362 7.97 -12.79 2.36
N LEU A 363 7.91 -14.10 2.61
CA LEU A 363 9.08 -14.95 2.81
C LEU A 363 9.69 -15.34 1.45
N PRO A 364 11.03 -15.38 1.33
CA PRO A 364 11.69 -16.04 0.21
C PRO A 364 11.31 -17.53 0.13
N GLN A 365 11.32 -18.10 -1.08
CA GLN A 365 10.91 -19.49 -1.31
C GLN A 365 11.71 -20.49 -0.46
N GLU A 366 13.03 -20.31 -0.31
CA GLU A 366 13.82 -21.27 0.48
C GLU A 366 13.41 -21.27 1.97
N VAL A 367 13.05 -20.10 2.50
CA VAL A 367 12.59 -19.95 3.88
C VAL A 367 11.19 -20.52 4.05
N LEU A 368 10.31 -20.30 3.07
CA LEU A 368 8.96 -20.86 3.04
C LEU A 368 9.00 -22.39 3.01
N HIS A 369 9.82 -22.99 2.15
CA HIS A 369 9.99 -24.45 2.09
C HIS A 369 10.56 -25.00 3.39
N ALA A 370 11.56 -24.34 3.97
CA ALA A 370 12.10 -24.74 5.27
C ALA A 370 11.02 -24.75 6.37
N PHE A 371 10.09 -23.79 6.37
CA PHE A 371 8.95 -23.77 7.30
C PHE A 371 7.98 -24.92 7.06
N LEU A 372 7.62 -25.20 5.80
CA LEU A 372 6.69 -26.28 5.46
C LEU A 372 7.25 -27.65 5.86
N ASP A 373 8.57 -27.82 5.80
CA ASP A 373 9.27 -29.07 6.14
C ASP A 373 9.45 -29.28 7.66
N LEU A 374 9.24 -28.25 8.50
CA LEU A 374 9.37 -28.40 9.95
C LEU A 374 8.29 -29.32 10.53
N PRO A 375 8.60 -30.25 11.43
CA PRO A 375 7.59 -31.03 12.15
C PRO A 375 6.79 -30.15 13.11
N ASP A 376 5.58 -30.56 13.47
CA ASP A 376 4.68 -29.73 14.30
C ASP A 376 5.23 -29.37 15.67
N SER A 377 6.01 -30.26 16.29
CA SER A 377 6.66 -29.98 17.57
C SER A 377 7.61 -28.78 17.49
N ARG A 378 8.25 -28.57 16.33
CA ARG A 378 9.11 -27.41 16.08
C ARG A 378 8.30 -26.18 15.71
N LEU A 379 7.25 -26.33 14.90
CA LEU A 379 6.33 -25.23 14.61
C LEU A 379 5.72 -24.67 15.90
N GLU A 380 5.28 -25.53 16.82
CA GLU A 380 4.75 -25.12 18.13
C GLU A 380 5.80 -24.45 19.01
N GLN A 381 7.08 -24.84 18.93
CA GLN A 381 8.17 -24.13 19.62
C GLN A 381 8.40 -22.72 19.04
N ILE A 382 8.25 -22.56 17.72
CA ILE A 382 8.50 -21.29 17.03
C ILE A 382 7.32 -20.34 17.21
N VAL A 383 6.09 -20.75 16.92
CA VAL A 383 4.92 -19.86 16.89
C VAL A 383 3.91 -20.12 18.00
N GLY A 384 4.18 -21.04 18.92
CA GLY A 384 3.26 -21.38 20.01
C GLY A 384 1.94 -21.92 19.45
N GLN A 385 0.84 -21.34 19.92
CA GLN A 385 -0.51 -21.70 19.46
C GLN A 385 -0.96 -20.90 18.22
N GLN A 386 -0.14 -19.96 17.73
CA GLN A 386 -0.47 -19.11 16.59
C GLN A 386 -0.01 -19.69 15.26
N PHE A 387 -0.44 -20.90 14.93
CA PHE A 387 -0.14 -21.45 13.61
C PHE A 387 -0.72 -20.61 12.46
N GLY A 388 -1.85 -19.93 12.69
CA GLY A 388 -2.38 -18.92 11.78
C GLY A 388 -1.40 -17.79 11.39
N LEU A 389 -0.38 -17.48 12.19
CA LEU A 389 0.69 -16.54 11.80
C LEU A 389 1.53 -17.09 10.64
N VAL A 390 1.89 -18.37 10.70
CA VAL A 390 2.62 -19.06 9.63
C VAL A 390 1.79 -19.08 8.35
N VAL A 391 0.50 -19.38 8.47
CA VAL A 391 -0.43 -19.36 7.32
C VAL A 391 -0.50 -17.98 6.67
N LYS A 392 -0.54 -16.91 7.47
CA LYS A 392 -0.50 -15.52 6.97
C LYS A 392 0.82 -15.20 6.25
N CYS A 393 1.96 -15.62 6.78
CA CYS A 393 3.26 -15.45 6.11
C CYS A 393 3.32 -16.19 4.77
N ILE A 394 2.88 -17.45 4.74
CA ILE A 394 2.86 -18.27 3.53
C ILE A 394 1.92 -17.64 2.50
N ALA A 395 0.74 -17.17 2.92
CA ALA A 395 -0.22 -16.48 2.05
C ALA A 395 0.28 -15.14 1.51
N GLN A 396 1.29 -14.51 2.13
CA GLN A 396 1.94 -13.31 1.59
C GLN A 396 2.95 -13.62 0.49
N SER A 397 3.47 -14.84 0.46
CA SER A 397 4.41 -15.29 -0.57
C SER A 397 3.66 -15.87 -1.77
N PRO A 398 3.89 -15.35 -2.99
CA PRO A 398 3.43 -16.01 -4.21
C PRO A 398 4.06 -17.41 -4.30
N ILE A 399 3.23 -18.44 -4.49
CA ILE A 399 3.69 -19.84 -4.64
C ILE A 399 3.42 -20.29 -6.07
N GLN A 400 4.39 -20.97 -6.68
CA GLN A 400 4.26 -21.50 -8.04
C GLN A 400 3.34 -22.72 -8.12
N ASP A 401 3.48 -23.64 -7.15
CA ASP A 401 2.70 -24.88 -7.08
C ASP A 401 1.95 -24.96 -5.75
N VAL A 402 0.64 -24.69 -5.78
CA VAL A 402 -0.24 -24.85 -4.61
C VAL A 402 -0.35 -26.31 -4.14
N GLY A 403 0.09 -27.27 -4.95
CA GLY A 403 0.15 -28.69 -4.60
C GLY A 403 0.98 -28.97 -3.35
N ILE A 404 1.99 -28.15 -3.03
CA ILE A 404 2.73 -28.29 -1.77
C ILE A 404 1.86 -28.02 -0.55
N ILE A 405 0.93 -27.05 -0.65
CA ILE A 405 -0.02 -26.72 0.40
C ILE A 405 -1.07 -27.82 0.53
N GLU A 406 -1.56 -28.35 -0.60
CA GLU A 406 -2.45 -29.53 -0.59
C GLU A 406 -1.78 -30.72 0.11
N GLN A 407 -0.55 -31.05 -0.27
CA GLN A 407 0.21 -32.15 0.34
C GLN A 407 0.35 -31.95 1.84
N TRP A 408 0.66 -30.73 2.28
CA TRP A 408 0.78 -30.40 3.70
C TRP A 408 -0.54 -30.55 4.47
N ILE A 409 -1.66 -30.07 3.91
CA ILE A 409 -3.01 -30.21 4.53
C ILE A 409 -3.41 -31.68 4.67
N TRP A 410 -3.01 -32.53 3.72
CA TRP A 410 -3.38 -33.95 3.69
C TRP A 410 -2.37 -34.89 4.34
N ASP A 411 -1.25 -34.38 4.86
CA ASP A 411 -0.24 -35.15 5.56
C ASP A 411 -0.80 -35.64 6.93
N PRO A 412 -0.97 -36.96 7.13
CA PRO A 412 -1.53 -37.51 8.36
C PRO A 412 -0.59 -37.39 9.56
N ASP A 413 0.70 -37.10 9.34
CA ASP A 413 1.67 -36.89 10.42
C ASP A 413 1.56 -35.47 11.01
N ARG A 414 0.71 -34.61 10.41
CA ARG A 414 0.39 -33.27 10.91
C ARG A 414 -0.80 -33.29 11.86
N ARG A 415 -0.73 -32.47 12.89
CA ARG A 415 -1.80 -32.16 13.86
C ARG A 415 -3.00 -31.61 13.12
N ASP A 416 -4.16 -32.18 13.43
CA ASP A 416 -5.45 -31.76 12.89
C ASP A 416 -5.68 -30.25 13.01
N ALA A 417 -5.34 -29.63 14.14
CA ALA A 417 -5.50 -28.18 14.32
C ALA A 417 -4.68 -27.37 13.29
N ASN A 418 -3.43 -27.75 13.03
CA ASN A 418 -2.57 -27.01 12.10
C ASN A 418 -3.03 -27.26 10.65
N ARG A 419 -3.48 -28.48 10.32
CA ARG A 419 -4.08 -28.82 9.02
C ARG A 419 -5.32 -27.97 8.73
N ARG A 420 -6.20 -27.79 9.73
CA ARG A 420 -7.40 -26.93 9.62
C ARG A 420 -7.02 -25.48 9.33
N ASP A 421 -6.06 -24.94 10.09
CA ASP A 421 -5.58 -23.56 9.92
C ASP A 421 -4.94 -23.35 8.55
N MET A 422 -4.17 -24.33 8.04
CA MET A 422 -3.52 -24.23 6.72
C MET A 422 -4.51 -24.10 5.57
N VAL A 423 -5.75 -24.62 5.69
CA VAL A 423 -6.81 -24.38 4.69
C VAL A 423 -7.08 -22.87 4.52
N GLY A 424 -6.86 -22.07 5.57
CA GLY A 424 -6.95 -20.62 5.53
C GLY A 424 -5.99 -19.96 4.53
N TYR A 425 -4.93 -20.65 4.08
CA TYR A 425 -4.00 -20.16 3.06
C TYR A 425 -4.75 -19.62 1.83
N TYR A 426 -5.72 -20.37 1.31
CA TYR A 426 -6.38 -20.05 0.03
C TYR A 426 -7.08 -18.68 0.06
N SER A 427 -7.95 -18.43 1.05
CA SER A 427 -8.64 -17.15 1.14
C SER A 427 -7.69 -16.01 1.49
N ASN A 428 -6.67 -16.26 2.32
CA ASN A 428 -5.67 -15.25 2.68
C ASN A 428 -4.79 -14.87 1.48
N ALA A 429 -4.41 -15.85 0.64
CA ALA A 429 -3.58 -15.64 -0.54
C ALA A 429 -4.36 -14.90 -1.63
N CYS A 430 -5.64 -15.24 -1.84
CA CYS A 430 -6.51 -14.48 -2.74
C CYS A 430 -6.72 -13.05 -2.28
N PHE A 431 -6.99 -12.84 -0.99
CA PHE A 431 -7.14 -11.48 -0.45
C PHE A 431 -5.89 -10.63 -0.67
N ARG A 432 -4.71 -11.25 -0.62
CA ARG A 432 -3.41 -10.59 -0.83
C ARG A 432 -2.99 -10.56 -2.30
N ASN A 433 -3.83 -11.02 -3.23
CA ASN A 433 -3.54 -11.17 -4.65
C ASN A 433 -2.30 -12.04 -4.95
N THR A 434 -1.89 -12.93 -4.05
CA THR A 434 -0.75 -13.84 -4.27
C THR A 434 -1.16 -15.15 -4.92
N LEU A 435 -2.47 -15.45 -4.93
CA LEU A 435 -3.09 -16.61 -5.58
C LEU A 435 -4.34 -16.20 -6.36
N ASP A 436 -4.45 -16.69 -7.60
CA ASP A 436 -5.63 -16.47 -8.44
C ASP A 436 -6.88 -17.05 -7.77
N ARG A 437 -7.96 -16.26 -7.73
CA ARG A 437 -9.23 -16.63 -7.07
C ARG A 437 -9.80 -17.95 -7.58
N GLU A 438 -9.82 -18.15 -8.90
CA GLU A 438 -10.37 -19.37 -9.49
C GLU A 438 -9.56 -20.62 -9.10
N VAL A 439 -8.22 -20.49 -9.03
CA VAL A 439 -7.34 -21.57 -8.57
C VAL A 439 -7.63 -21.93 -7.11
N ALA A 440 -7.85 -20.93 -6.25
CA ALA A 440 -8.22 -21.15 -4.87
C ALA A 440 -9.61 -21.80 -4.71
N ILE A 441 -10.61 -21.34 -5.48
CA ILE A 441 -11.96 -21.93 -5.47
C ILE A 441 -11.90 -23.40 -5.90
N GLU A 442 -11.20 -23.71 -6.99
CA GLU A 442 -11.07 -25.09 -7.46
C GLU A 442 -10.37 -25.98 -6.43
N ALA A 443 -9.26 -25.50 -5.84
CA ALA A 443 -8.51 -26.23 -4.82
C ALA A 443 -9.36 -26.47 -3.55
N LEU A 444 -10.09 -25.46 -3.08
CA LEU A 444 -10.99 -25.55 -1.93
C LEU A 444 -12.16 -26.50 -2.20
N ALA A 445 -12.80 -26.42 -3.37
CA ALA A 445 -13.91 -27.30 -3.73
C ALA A 445 -13.46 -28.77 -3.88
N LYS A 446 -12.28 -29.00 -4.49
CA LYS A 446 -11.65 -30.32 -4.56
C LYS A 446 -11.32 -30.85 -3.17
N GLY A 447 -10.75 -30.01 -2.31
CA GLY A 447 -10.44 -30.33 -0.92
C GLY A 447 -11.68 -30.68 -0.10
N LEU A 448 -12.77 -29.92 -0.26
CA LEU A 448 -14.05 -30.15 0.42
C LEU A 448 -14.65 -31.52 0.06
N ARG A 449 -14.71 -31.88 -1.24
CA ARG A 449 -15.17 -33.21 -1.67
C ARG A 449 -14.36 -34.34 -1.05
N LYS A 450 -13.04 -34.17 -0.95
CA LYS A 450 -12.16 -35.15 -0.30
C LYS A 450 -12.40 -35.19 1.21
N ALA A 451 -12.60 -34.06 1.87
CA ALA A 451 -12.86 -33.98 3.30
C ALA A 451 -14.16 -34.70 3.69
N LEU A 452 -15.24 -34.50 2.91
CA LEU A 452 -16.54 -35.16 3.11
C LEU A 452 -16.44 -36.69 3.11
N THR A 453 -15.51 -37.25 2.32
CA THR A 453 -15.36 -38.70 2.18
C THR A 453 -14.29 -39.31 3.08
N GLN A 454 -13.26 -38.55 3.47
CA GLN A 454 -12.05 -39.11 4.08
C GLN A 454 -11.66 -38.50 5.43
N THR A 455 -11.98 -37.23 5.68
CA THR A 455 -11.49 -36.53 6.88
C THR A 455 -12.50 -35.48 7.33
N PRO A 456 -13.53 -35.88 8.12
CA PRO A 456 -14.60 -34.99 8.55
C PRO A 456 -14.11 -33.74 9.30
N SER A 457 -12.98 -33.84 10.01
CA SER A 457 -12.35 -32.73 10.73
C SER A 457 -11.88 -31.57 9.84
N LEU A 458 -11.81 -31.76 8.51
CA LEU A 458 -11.46 -30.73 7.54
C LEU A 458 -12.67 -30.18 6.76
N VAL A 459 -13.88 -30.73 6.93
CA VAL A 459 -15.07 -30.26 6.19
C VAL A 459 -15.37 -28.79 6.51
N ALA A 460 -15.44 -28.44 7.79
CA ALA A 460 -15.72 -27.08 8.23
C ALA A 460 -14.72 -26.04 7.69
N PRO A 461 -13.39 -26.16 7.85
CA PRO A 461 -12.46 -25.15 7.34
C PRO A 461 -12.45 -25.06 5.81
N PHE A 462 -12.66 -26.15 5.07
CA PHE A 462 -12.80 -26.06 3.60
C PHE A 462 -14.08 -25.33 3.21
N ALA A 463 -15.22 -25.63 3.84
CA ALA A 463 -16.48 -24.95 3.58
C ALA A 463 -16.40 -23.46 3.92
N GLU A 464 -15.91 -23.10 5.11
CA GLU A 464 -15.76 -21.69 5.53
C GLU A 464 -14.82 -20.89 4.61
N ASN A 465 -13.69 -21.47 4.19
CA ASN A 465 -12.79 -20.76 3.28
C ASN A 465 -13.34 -20.67 1.85
N LEU A 466 -14.13 -21.66 1.42
CA LEU A 466 -14.80 -21.63 0.14
C LEU A 466 -15.91 -20.56 0.13
N THR A 467 -16.75 -20.46 1.16
CA THR A 467 -17.81 -19.43 1.23
C THR A 467 -17.28 -18.00 1.22
N ARG A 468 -16.12 -17.74 1.83
CA ARG A 468 -15.43 -16.43 1.80
C ARG A 468 -15.18 -15.93 0.38
N LEU A 469 -14.99 -16.83 -0.57
CA LEU A 469 -14.76 -16.47 -1.97
C LEU A 469 -16.07 -16.30 -2.77
N SER A 470 -17.25 -16.53 -2.18
CA SER A 470 -18.57 -16.49 -2.84
C SER A 470 -18.67 -17.30 -4.16
N PRO A 471 -18.44 -18.63 -4.14
CA PRO A 471 -18.39 -19.47 -5.34
C PRO A 471 -19.78 -20.01 -5.69
N THR A 472 -20.53 -19.24 -6.46
CA THR A 472 -21.95 -19.56 -6.79
C THR A 472 -22.11 -20.93 -7.47
N GLU A 473 -21.14 -21.37 -8.26
CA GLU A 473 -21.08 -22.64 -8.97
C GLU A 473 -20.85 -23.87 -8.07
N HIS A 474 -20.53 -23.65 -6.78
CA HIS A 474 -20.30 -24.70 -5.80
C HIS A 474 -21.32 -24.71 -4.66
N ALA A 475 -22.44 -23.99 -4.81
CA ALA A 475 -23.46 -23.88 -3.79
C ALA A 475 -24.02 -25.24 -3.31
N LEU A 476 -24.26 -26.18 -4.21
CA LEU A 476 -24.76 -27.53 -3.85
C LEU A 476 -23.76 -28.32 -2.99
N LEU A 477 -22.46 -28.19 -3.27
CA LEU A 477 -21.41 -28.86 -2.50
C LEU A 477 -21.30 -28.27 -1.08
N LEU A 478 -21.48 -26.96 -0.96
CA LEU A 478 -21.49 -26.27 0.33
C LEU A 478 -22.72 -26.66 1.16
N GLU A 479 -23.91 -26.72 0.57
CA GLU A 479 -25.10 -27.21 1.27
C GLU A 479 -24.97 -28.67 1.69
N GLU A 480 -24.35 -29.54 0.89
CA GLU A 480 -24.04 -30.91 1.31
C GLU A 480 -23.14 -30.91 2.56
N ALA A 481 -22.07 -30.11 2.56
CA ALA A 481 -21.15 -30.00 3.70
C ALA A 481 -21.82 -29.48 4.98
N PHE A 482 -22.73 -28.53 4.81
CA PHE A 482 -23.55 -27.92 5.87
C PHE A 482 -24.52 -28.89 6.53
N GLU A 483 -24.93 -29.96 5.85
CA GLU A 483 -25.82 -30.99 6.40
C GLU A 483 -25.05 -32.18 7.01
N GLU A 484 -23.85 -32.49 6.51
CA GLU A 484 -23.04 -33.62 6.98
C GLU A 484 -22.31 -33.36 8.30
N VAL A 485 -21.85 -32.13 8.52
CA VAL A 485 -21.05 -31.75 9.70
C VAL A 485 -21.60 -30.47 10.31
N ASP A 486 -21.41 -30.31 11.61
CA ASP A 486 -21.63 -29.03 12.28
C ASP A 486 -20.55 -28.03 11.81
N VAL A 487 -20.82 -27.34 10.69
CA VAL A 487 -19.95 -26.33 10.05
C VAL A 487 -20.02 -24.99 10.79
N GLU A 488 -20.26 -25.00 12.10
CA GLU A 488 -20.29 -23.81 12.96
C GLU A 488 -19.00 -23.68 13.76
N TRP A 489 -17.83 -23.71 13.09
CA TRP A 489 -16.58 -23.62 13.82
C TRP A 489 -16.27 -22.19 14.25
N MET A 490 -16.35 -21.22 13.33
CA MET A 490 -16.14 -19.80 13.65
C MET A 490 -17.28 -18.89 13.18
N ILE A 491 -18.03 -19.29 12.15
CA ILE A 491 -19.08 -18.49 11.52
C ILE A 491 -20.39 -19.26 11.60
N ALA A 492 -21.49 -18.56 11.92
CA ALA A 492 -22.80 -19.18 11.99
C ALA A 492 -23.23 -19.70 10.60
N LYS A 493 -23.94 -20.83 10.57
CA LYS A 493 -24.39 -21.48 9.32
C LYS A 493 -25.19 -20.53 8.41
N ASP A 494 -26.05 -19.70 8.99
CA ASP A 494 -26.85 -18.72 8.24
C ASP A 494 -25.98 -17.63 7.61
N ASP A 495 -24.92 -17.17 8.30
CA ASP A 495 -23.97 -16.22 7.75
C ASP A 495 -23.18 -16.83 6.60
N LEU A 496 -22.73 -18.10 6.74
CA LEU A 496 -22.06 -18.82 5.66
C LEU A 496 -22.92 -18.91 4.39
N ARG A 497 -24.23 -19.17 4.54
CA ARG A 497 -25.18 -19.15 3.42
C ARG A 497 -25.32 -17.77 2.78
N HIS A 498 -25.38 -16.71 3.59
CA HIS A 498 -25.40 -15.35 3.06
C HIS A 498 -24.14 -15.02 2.27
N MET A 499 -22.95 -15.35 2.80
CA MET A 499 -21.66 -15.12 2.14
C MET A 499 -21.54 -15.81 0.77
N MET A 500 -22.21 -16.95 0.58
CA MET A 500 -22.24 -17.64 -0.72
C MET A 500 -22.99 -16.86 -1.81
N THR A 501 -24.00 -16.08 -1.42
CA THR A 501 -24.89 -15.38 -2.34
C THR A 501 -24.64 -13.88 -2.41
N ASP A 502 -24.00 -13.32 -1.39
CA ASP A 502 -23.77 -11.89 -1.23
C ASP A 502 -22.27 -11.64 -1.00
N VAL A 503 -21.64 -11.10 -2.04
CA VAL A 503 -20.20 -10.79 -2.07
C VAL A 503 -19.83 -9.73 -1.04
N ARG A 504 -20.73 -8.77 -0.75
CA ARG A 504 -20.47 -7.73 0.24
C ARG A 504 -20.43 -8.31 1.64
N ILE A 505 -21.37 -9.17 1.98
CA ILE A 505 -21.39 -9.84 3.28
C ILE A 505 -20.13 -10.69 3.44
N ALA A 506 -19.74 -11.44 2.40
CA ALA A 506 -18.50 -12.22 2.42
C ALA A 506 -17.26 -11.34 2.65
N LYS A 507 -17.17 -10.21 1.94
CA LYS A 507 -16.08 -9.25 2.08
C LYS A 507 -16.08 -8.59 3.46
N GLU A 508 -17.22 -8.13 3.97
CA GLU A 508 -17.35 -7.48 5.27
C GLU A 508 -16.96 -8.44 6.41
N ILE A 509 -17.48 -9.66 6.43
CA ILE A 509 -17.14 -10.66 7.45
C ILE A 509 -15.66 -11.05 7.37
N PHE A 510 -15.13 -11.22 6.14
CA PHE A 510 -13.72 -11.55 5.97
C PHE A 510 -12.82 -10.39 6.37
N GLU A 511 -13.16 -9.17 5.97
CA GLU A 511 -12.45 -7.97 6.36
C GLU A 511 -12.54 -7.78 7.86
N ASP A 512 -13.66 -8.02 8.53
CA ASP A 512 -13.70 -7.95 10.00
C ASP A 512 -12.77 -8.99 10.63
N TYR A 513 -12.71 -10.20 10.08
CA TYR A 513 -11.79 -11.24 10.54
C TYR A 513 -10.31 -10.88 10.28
N PHE A 514 -10.03 -10.19 9.18
CA PHE A 514 -8.68 -9.87 8.71
C PHE A 514 -8.18 -8.49 9.20
N GLN A 515 -9.08 -7.51 9.31
CA GLN A 515 -8.97 -6.15 9.83
C GLN A 515 -9.14 -6.08 11.35
N ILE A 516 -9.17 -7.22 12.06
CA ILE A 516 -8.38 -7.28 13.29
C ILE A 516 -6.93 -7.03 12.85
N ARG A 517 -6.63 -5.74 12.57
CA ARG A 517 -5.35 -5.15 12.28
C ARG A 517 -4.60 -5.35 13.55
N GLN A 518 -3.96 -6.50 13.66
CA GLN A 518 -3.17 -6.78 14.81
C GLN A 518 -1.97 -5.84 14.68
N SER A 519 -2.03 -4.71 15.38
CA SER A 519 -0.81 -4.03 15.77
C SER A 519 0.17 -5.09 16.25
N ILE A 520 1.46 -4.92 16.03
CA ILE A 520 2.44 -5.93 16.44
C ILE A 520 2.21 -6.38 17.88
N LEU A 521 1.83 -5.44 18.75
CA LEU A 521 1.48 -5.71 20.13
C LEU A 521 0.29 -6.65 20.29
N GLU A 522 -0.76 -6.51 19.49
CA GLU A 522 -1.89 -7.45 19.50
C GLU A 522 -1.47 -8.82 18.99
N ILE A 523 -0.69 -8.92 17.89
CA ILE A 523 -0.20 -10.22 17.39
C ILE A 523 0.56 -10.94 18.50
N VAL A 524 1.53 -10.24 19.10
CA VAL A 524 2.39 -10.74 20.17
C VAL A 524 1.59 -11.09 21.42
N SER A 525 0.61 -10.27 21.80
CA SER A 525 -0.21 -10.49 23.01
C SER A 525 -1.11 -11.71 22.88
N PHE A 526 -1.70 -11.95 21.71
CA PHE A 526 -2.52 -13.14 21.46
C PHE A 526 -1.67 -14.41 21.30
N GLY A 527 -0.36 -14.29 21.08
CA GLY A 527 0.49 -15.44 20.75
C GLY A 527 0.88 -16.31 21.93
N GLY A 528 0.82 -15.75 23.13
CA GLY A 528 1.25 -16.46 24.34
C GLY A 528 2.76 -16.79 24.37
N MET A 529 3.53 -16.25 23.42
CA MET A 529 4.99 -16.44 23.34
C MET A 529 5.75 -15.63 24.40
N PHE A 530 5.13 -14.56 24.89
CA PHE A 530 5.63 -13.65 25.91
C PHE A 530 4.61 -13.53 27.03
N ASP A 531 5.09 -13.33 28.26
CA ASP A 531 4.23 -12.99 29.38
C ASP A 531 3.65 -11.59 29.17
N ILE A 532 2.35 -11.42 29.46
CA ILE A 532 1.64 -10.14 29.27
C ILE A 532 2.36 -9.00 30.01
N ALA A 533 2.92 -9.28 31.19
CA ALA A 533 3.72 -8.31 31.95
C ALA A 533 4.94 -7.83 31.15
N ALA A 534 5.67 -8.72 30.48
CA ALA A 534 6.83 -8.36 29.66
C ALA A 534 6.45 -7.50 28.45
N ILE A 535 5.27 -7.72 27.87
CA ILE A 535 4.77 -6.90 26.76
C ILE A 535 4.38 -5.50 27.26
N LEU A 536 3.69 -5.43 28.41
CA LEU A 536 3.14 -4.18 28.97
C LEU A 536 4.16 -3.35 29.75
N GLU A 537 5.26 -3.95 30.21
CA GLU A 537 6.34 -3.24 30.87
C GLU A 537 6.86 -2.15 29.94
N LYS A 538 6.68 -0.89 30.36
CA LYS A 538 7.37 0.21 29.72
C LYS A 538 8.86 -0.03 29.90
N PRO A 539 9.69 0.22 28.87
CA PRO A 539 11.14 0.23 29.05
C PRO A 539 11.43 1.07 30.28
N SER A 540 11.95 0.45 31.33
CA SER A 540 12.42 1.21 32.47
C SER A 540 13.54 2.05 31.88
N ASP A 541 13.38 3.38 31.85
CA ASP A 541 14.48 4.25 31.43
C ASP A 541 15.73 3.72 32.15
N PRO A 542 16.79 3.33 31.43
CA PRO A 542 17.98 2.78 32.08
C PRO A 542 18.32 3.77 33.18
N PRO A 543 18.42 3.32 34.45
CA PRO A 543 18.55 4.22 35.58
C PRO A 543 19.65 5.17 35.19
N ILE A 544 19.29 6.45 34.97
CA ILE A 544 20.24 7.43 34.48
C ILE A 544 21.33 7.37 35.53
N SER A 545 22.44 6.73 35.16
CA SER A 545 23.61 6.72 35.99
C SER A 545 24.04 8.16 35.90
N HIS A 546 23.52 8.97 36.82
CA HIS A 546 24.23 10.10 37.34
C HIS A 546 25.53 9.47 37.83
N GLU A 547 26.50 9.33 36.93
CA GLU A 547 27.89 9.45 37.27
C GLU A 547 27.95 10.79 38.01
N THR A 548 27.73 10.71 39.31
CA THR A 548 28.16 11.69 40.28
C THR A 548 29.63 11.80 40.01
N GLY A 549 29.99 12.77 39.15
CA GLY A 549 31.36 13.06 38.81
C GLY A 549 32.11 13.19 40.11
N GLN A 550 32.84 12.13 40.47
CA GLN A 550 33.83 12.18 41.51
C GLN A 550 34.90 13.11 40.95
N ARG A 551 34.72 14.39 41.30
CA ARG A 551 35.76 15.40 41.18
C ARG A 551 37.02 14.80 41.78
N PRO A 552 38.12 14.65 41.01
CA PRO A 552 39.39 14.28 41.58
C PRO A 552 39.83 15.43 42.49
N SER A 553 39.70 15.22 43.80
CA SER A 553 40.29 16.09 44.80
C SER A 553 41.79 15.81 44.85
N GLY A 554 42.59 16.76 44.36
CA GLY A 554 44.02 16.81 44.64
C GLY A 554 44.88 17.04 43.41
N LEU A 555 45.22 18.30 43.18
CA LEU A 555 46.61 18.78 42.99
C LEU A 555 46.59 20.29 42.77
N GLU A 556 47.15 21.01 43.75
CA GLU A 556 47.53 22.40 43.65
C GLU A 556 48.60 22.58 42.57
N ALA A 557 48.34 23.42 41.57
CA ALA A 557 49.36 24.09 40.79
C ALA A 557 48.82 25.42 40.23
N THR A 558 49.60 26.47 40.45
CA THR A 558 49.44 27.86 40.03
C THR A 558 49.39 28.00 38.48
N PRO A 559 48.82 29.09 37.95
CA PRO A 559 48.29 29.14 36.58
C PRO A 559 49.30 29.65 35.55
N PRO A 560 49.20 29.20 34.28
CA PRO A 560 49.42 30.05 33.13
C PRO A 560 48.08 30.40 32.48
N SER A 561 47.87 31.69 32.27
CA SER A 561 46.73 32.28 31.59
C SER A 561 46.57 31.73 30.18
N PHE A 562 45.49 30.99 29.93
CA PHE A 562 44.96 30.79 28.59
C PHE A 562 43.49 31.22 28.57
N SER A 563 43.24 32.23 27.75
CA SER A 563 41.93 32.77 27.40
C SER A 563 41.11 31.72 26.66
N VAL A 564 40.27 30.99 27.38
CA VAL A 564 39.21 30.15 26.80
C VAL A 564 37.97 31.02 26.67
N THR A 565 37.60 31.31 25.42
CA THR A 565 36.29 31.82 25.02
C THR A 565 35.20 30.94 25.61
N GLY A 566 34.53 31.45 26.64
CA GLY A 566 33.43 30.77 27.31
C GLY A 566 32.26 30.54 26.36
N THR A 567 31.56 29.43 26.59
CA THR A 567 30.26 29.13 25.97
C THR A 567 29.32 30.30 26.27
N ILE A 568 28.88 31.00 25.23
CA ILE A 568 27.89 32.07 25.32
C ILE A 568 26.58 31.44 25.82
N ARG A 569 26.32 31.55 27.13
CA ARG A 569 25.00 31.31 27.72
C ARG A 569 24.13 32.48 27.32
N ASN A 570 23.41 32.32 26.22
CA ASN A 570 22.44 33.31 25.76
C ASN A 570 21.39 33.57 26.85
N GLU A 571 21.07 34.84 27.01
CA GLU A 571 20.25 35.44 28.04
C GLU A 571 18.78 34.98 27.98
N GLU A 572 18.11 35.06 29.13
CA GLU A 572 16.69 34.79 29.42
C GLU A 572 15.83 34.14 28.33
N ARG A 573 15.70 32.81 28.41
CA ARG A 573 14.75 32.06 27.59
C ARG A 573 13.32 32.43 27.99
N THR A 574 12.61 33.15 27.12
CA THR A 574 11.19 33.49 27.30
C THR A 574 10.36 32.21 27.48
N SER A 575 9.65 32.10 28.60
CA SER A 575 8.82 30.92 28.91
C SER A 575 7.73 30.71 27.86
N ARG A 576 7.43 29.45 27.50
CA ARG A 576 6.40 29.09 26.50
C ARG A 576 5.03 29.76 26.75
N ASN A 577 4.71 30.03 28.02
CA ASN A 577 3.43 30.58 28.45
C ASN A 577 3.47 32.08 28.80
N SER A 578 4.64 32.74 28.78
CA SER A 578 4.70 34.19 29.00
C SER A 578 4.15 34.96 27.80
N SER A 579 3.79 36.22 28.04
CA SER A 579 3.39 37.14 26.98
C SER A 579 4.50 37.23 25.92
N CYS A 580 4.10 37.19 24.65
CA CYS A 580 5.04 37.20 23.54
C CYS A 580 5.78 38.55 23.47
N PRO A 581 7.13 38.56 23.38
CA PRO A 581 7.92 39.79 23.38
C PRO A 581 7.69 40.67 22.13
N CYS A 582 7.02 40.15 21.09
CA CYS A 582 6.60 40.95 19.94
C CYS A 582 5.43 41.90 20.23
N GLY A 583 4.92 41.95 21.47
CA GLY A 583 3.84 42.86 21.88
C GLY A 583 2.44 42.45 21.43
N SER A 584 2.24 41.23 20.92
CA SER A 584 0.93 40.79 20.38
C SER A 584 -0.15 40.50 21.43
N GLY A 585 0.19 40.53 22.73
CA GLY A 585 -0.71 40.14 23.81
C GLY A 585 -1.01 38.64 23.91
N LYS A 586 -0.51 37.82 22.97
CA LYS A 586 -0.67 36.34 22.98
C LYS A 586 0.47 35.65 23.72
N LYS A 587 0.25 34.42 24.21
CA LYS A 587 1.32 33.57 24.79
C LYS A 587 2.38 33.25 23.73
N PHE A 588 3.66 33.25 24.09
CA PHE A 588 4.80 33.01 23.17
C PHE A 588 4.61 31.77 22.27
N LYS A 589 4.13 30.65 22.84
CA LYS A 589 3.85 29.40 22.10
C LYS A 589 2.77 29.50 21.01
N LYS A 590 1.89 30.51 21.07
CA LYS A 590 0.80 30.72 20.10
C LYS A 590 1.12 31.87 19.14
N CYS A 591 2.32 32.44 19.19
CA CYS A 591 2.71 33.58 18.36
C CYS A 591 4.07 33.29 17.70
N CYS A 592 5.17 33.88 18.18
CA CYS A 592 6.48 33.78 17.52
C CYS A 592 7.10 32.36 17.49
N MET A 593 6.60 31.42 18.29
CA MET A 593 7.09 30.03 18.31
C MET A 593 6.40 29.11 17.28
N ARG A 594 5.41 29.62 16.54
CA ARG A 594 4.76 28.93 15.40
C ARG A 594 5.27 29.42 14.04
N LYS A 595 6.36 30.19 14.05
CA LYS A 595 7.08 30.51 12.81
C LYS A 595 7.82 29.29 12.30
#